data_AF-A0A938Y405-F1
#
_entry.id   AF-A0A938Y405-F1
#
_cell.length_a   1.000
_cell.length_b   1.000
_cell.length_c   1.000
_cell.angle_alpha   90.00
_cell.angle_beta   90.00
_cell.angle_gamma   90.00
#
_symmetry.space_group_name_H-M   'P 1'
#
loop_
_entity.id
_entity.type
_entity.pdbx_description
1 polymer ?
#
loop_
_entity_poly.entity_id
_entity_poly.type
_entity_poly.pdbx_seq_one_letter_code
_entity_poly.pdbx_strand_id
1 'polypeptide(L)'
;MPYQSNGILWGITDSCLYDNMKTVVIGQDDRGQAIWNERFARFAAHHGFILRRCKPYRARTKGKVENGVGYIRKNFWPRIQTFTGLNDLNQQVRHWLDTVANVRIHGTTHEMPLMRLQKETLKTPNPTPYEYVERHIRKVSNDSLVSYQGNRYSVPFQYIGHLVQVQDDKNGVLRFYHDYSLIAEHVKISVAKYQVALNKKHFEGIRKTNGQMVPQPIPRLVSNSTPEVIQRSLSVYDALTDEEEVKLQ
;
A
#
# COMPACT_ATOMS: atom_id res chain seq x y z
N MET A 1 35.30 15.27 26.31
CA MET A 1 34.28 15.91 25.46
C MET A 1 33.64 14.82 24.62
N PRO A 2 32.36 14.46 24.84
CA PRO A 2 31.81 13.26 24.24
C PRO A 2 31.47 13.52 22.77
N TYR A 3 32.04 12.64 21.95
CA TYR A 3 31.74 12.42 20.54
C TYR A 3 30.24 12.11 20.41
N GLN A 4 29.43 13.08 19.97
CA GLN A 4 28.04 12.84 19.60
C GLN A 4 28.01 12.06 18.29
N SER A 5 27.93 10.74 18.45
CA SER A 5 27.56 9.79 17.40
C SER A 5 26.11 10.03 16.95
N ASN A 6 25.88 11.02 16.08
CA ASN A 6 24.58 11.20 15.42
C ASN A 6 24.82 11.58 13.96
N GLY A 7 25.01 10.57 13.12
CA GLY A 7 25.00 10.72 11.67
C GLY A 7 23.59 11.07 11.19
N ILE A 8 23.21 12.34 11.31
CA ILE A 8 21.89 12.80 10.88
C ILE A 8 22.00 14.07 10.04
N LEU A 9 21.69 13.88 8.76
CA LEU A 9 21.42 14.92 7.76
C LEU A 9 20.08 15.60 8.09
N TRP A 10 20.05 16.57 9.01
CA TRP A 10 18.80 17.25 9.43
C TRP A 10 18.37 18.39 8.51
N GLY A 11 18.45 18.20 7.19
CA GLY A 11 17.98 19.24 6.30
C GLY A 11 17.54 18.79 4.92
N ILE A 12 16.66 19.58 4.34
CA ILE A 12 16.13 19.43 2.99
C ILE A 12 17.00 20.23 2.03
N THR A 13 17.34 19.61 0.89
CA THR A 13 17.97 20.30 -0.23
C THR A 13 16.93 20.97 -1.12
N ASP A 14 17.30 22.03 -1.83
CA ASP A 14 16.37 22.71 -2.74
C ASP A 14 15.88 21.83 -3.89
N SER A 15 16.72 20.90 -4.36
CA SER A 15 16.36 20.02 -5.44
C SER A 15 17.05 18.66 -5.34
N CYS A 16 16.29 17.61 -5.61
CA CYS A 16 16.78 16.24 -5.67
C CYS A 16 16.72 15.74 -7.12
N LEU A 17 17.84 15.24 -7.60
CA LEU A 17 17.97 14.68 -8.93
C LEU A 17 17.66 13.18 -8.91
N TYR A 18 16.70 12.74 -9.69
CA TYR A 18 16.29 11.34 -9.81
C TYR A 18 16.49 10.79 -11.21
N ASP A 19 16.75 9.49 -11.27
CA ASP A 19 16.74 8.72 -12.50
C ASP A 19 15.30 8.42 -12.97
N ASN A 20 15.14 7.92 -14.20
CA ASN A 20 13.86 7.61 -14.84
C ASN A 20 13.18 6.34 -14.29
N MET A 21 13.32 6.05 -13.00
CA MET A 21 12.65 4.91 -12.39
C MET A 21 11.14 5.13 -12.35
N LYS A 22 10.35 4.09 -12.66
CA LYS A 22 8.87 4.16 -12.73
C LYS A 22 8.21 4.59 -11.41
N THR A 23 8.90 4.40 -10.29
CA THR A 23 8.47 4.84 -8.95
C THR A 23 8.47 6.36 -8.80
N VAL A 24 9.28 7.07 -9.59
CA VAL A 24 9.45 8.53 -9.54
C VAL A 24 8.89 9.21 -10.79
N VAL A 25 9.11 8.62 -11.97
CA VAL A 25 8.66 9.15 -13.26
C VAL A 25 7.72 8.13 -13.91
N ILE A 26 6.46 8.50 -14.13
CA ILE A 26 5.46 7.64 -14.79
C ILE A 26 5.64 7.67 -16.31
N GLY A 27 6.02 8.81 -16.87
CA GLY A 27 6.15 8.97 -18.31
C GLY A 27 6.67 10.33 -18.73
N GLN A 28 6.38 10.70 -19.97
CA GLN A 28 6.67 12.00 -20.54
C GLN A 28 5.41 12.56 -21.21
N ASP A 29 5.23 13.88 -21.13
CA ASP A 29 4.18 14.56 -21.89
C ASP A 29 4.62 14.79 -23.35
N ASP A 30 3.71 15.29 -24.18
CA ASP A 30 3.97 15.58 -25.60
C ASP A 30 5.06 16.65 -25.82
N ARG A 31 5.45 17.36 -24.77
CA ARG A 31 6.50 18.39 -24.76
C ARG A 31 7.83 17.85 -24.21
N GLY A 32 7.91 16.55 -23.90
CA GLY A 32 9.10 15.88 -23.37
C GLY A 32 9.39 16.15 -21.88
N GLN A 33 8.47 16.82 -21.16
CA GLN A 33 8.56 17.04 -19.73
C GLN A 33 8.22 15.76 -18.97
N ALA A 34 8.79 15.62 -17.76
CA ALA A 34 8.59 14.44 -16.95
C ALA A 34 7.20 14.44 -16.33
N ILE A 35 6.42 13.39 -16.55
CA ILE A 35 5.21 13.11 -15.78
C ILE A 35 5.66 12.42 -14.50
N TRP A 36 5.68 13.18 -13.40
CA TRP A 36 6.06 12.67 -12.09
C TRP A 36 5.00 11.73 -11.53
N ASN A 37 5.44 10.75 -10.75
CA ASN A 37 4.52 9.97 -9.94
C ASN A 37 3.82 10.89 -8.94
N GLU A 38 2.48 10.95 -8.98
CA GLU A 38 1.69 11.84 -8.12
C GLU A 38 2.02 11.65 -6.64
N ARG A 39 2.20 10.39 -6.20
CA ARG A 39 2.55 10.07 -4.81
C ARG A 39 3.91 10.66 -4.44
N PHE A 40 4.86 10.60 -5.37
CA PHE A 40 6.21 11.12 -5.16
C PHE A 40 6.27 12.64 -5.25
N ALA A 41 5.50 13.24 -6.16
CA ALA A 41 5.36 14.69 -6.27
C ALA A 41 4.76 15.30 -4.99
N ARG A 42 3.75 14.65 -4.40
CA ARG A 42 3.17 15.06 -3.10
C ARG A 42 4.18 14.95 -1.96
N PHE A 43 4.97 13.88 -1.93
CA PHE A 43 6.05 13.72 -0.96
C PHE A 43 7.10 14.84 -1.10
N ALA A 44 7.53 15.15 -2.33
CA ALA A 44 8.48 16.22 -2.60
C ALA A 44 7.94 17.60 -2.20
N ALA A 45 6.67 17.87 -2.49
CA ALA A 45 5.99 19.10 -2.09
C ALA A 45 5.88 19.23 -0.56
N HIS A 46 5.51 18.15 0.15
CA HIS A 46 5.42 18.13 1.62
C HIS A 46 6.75 18.46 2.29
N HIS A 47 7.82 17.88 1.76
CA HIS A 47 9.17 18.12 2.22
C HIS A 47 9.85 19.31 1.52
N GLY A 48 9.16 20.11 0.70
CA GLY A 48 9.70 21.36 0.16
C GLY A 48 10.93 21.26 -0.74
N PHE A 49 11.14 20.14 -1.44
CA PHE A 49 12.22 19.99 -2.42
C PHE A 49 11.70 19.83 -3.85
N ILE A 50 12.47 20.32 -4.82
CA ILE A 50 12.12 20.29 -6.24
C ILE A 50 12.61 18.99 -6.88
N LEU A 51 11.71 18.30 -7.59
CA LEU A 51 12.06 17.12 -8.38
C LEU A 51 12.78 17.52 -9.67
N ARG A 52 13.98 16.99 -9.89
CA ARG A 52 14.71 17.12 -11.15
C ARG A 52 14.97 15.76 -11.76
N ARG A 53 14.80 15.66 -13.08
CA ARG A 53 15.05 14.43 -13.83
C ARG A 53 16.46 14.46 -14.41
N CYS A 54 17.16 13.34 -14.35
CA CYS A 54 18.34 13.13 -15.18
C CYS A 54 17.97 13.26 -16.67
N LYS A 55 18.66 14.15 -17.40
CA LYS A 55 18.51 14.18 -18.86
C LYS A 55 19.17 12.91 -19.44
N PRO A 56 18.49 12.18 -20.35
CA PRO A 56 19.12 11.10 -21.09
C PRO A 56 20.41 11.62 -21.77
N TYR A 57 21.46 10.81 -21.85
CA TYR A 57 22.75 11.13 -22.47
C TYR A 57 23.62 12.21 -21.80
N ARG A 58 23.30 12.67 -20.58
CA ARG A 58 24.17 13.60 -19.82
C ARG A 58 25.14 12.84 -18.90
N ALA A 59 26.14 12.19 -19.49
CA ALA A 59 27.14 11.35 -18.81
C ALA A 59 27.85 12.01 -17.62
N ARG A 60 27.98 13.35 -17.62
CA ARG A 60 28.64 14.12 -16.56
C ARG A 60 28.06 13.91 -15.17
N THR A 61 26.75 13.70 -15.06
CA THR A 61 26.07 13.55 -13.75
C THR A 61 26.18 12.13 -13.22
N LYS A 62 26.14 11.14 -14.13
CA LYS A 62 26.34 9.73 -13.81
C LYS A 62 27.77 9.46 -13.32
N GLY A 63 28.75 10.11 -13.96
CA GLY A 63 30.16 10.01 -13.57
C GLY A 63 30.45 10.43 -12.12
N LYS A 64 29.69 11.36 -11.53
CA LYS A 64 29.88 11.74 -10.11
C LYS A 64 29.51 10.60 -9.16
N VAL A 65 28.40 9.92 -9.44
CA VAL A 65 27.94 8.77 -8.64
C VAL A 65 28.87 7.57 -8.85
N GLU A 66 29.24 7.30 -10.10
CA GLU A 66 30.17 6.22 -10.45
C GLU A 66 31.56 6.42 -9.83
N ASN A 67 32.05 7.66 -9.78
CA ASN A 67 33.31 7.98 -9.12
C ASN A 67 33.25 7.75 -7.60
N GLY A 68 32.13 8.04 -6.94
CA GLY A 68 31.94 7.76 -5.52
C GLY A 68 31.97 6.26 -5.21
N VAL A 69 31.23 5.46 -5.98
CA VAL A 69 31.23 3.99 -5.87
C VAL A 69 32.62 3.43 -6.20
N GLY A 70 33.27 3.95 -7.24
CA GLY A 70 34.64 3.60 -7.61
C GLY A 70 35.64 3.92 -6.50
N TYR A 71 35.47 5.04 -5.79
CA TYR A 71 36.31 5.41 -4.65
C TYR A 71 36.20 4.39 -3.51
N ILE A 72 34.98 4.02 -3.12
CA ILE A 72 34.75 2.97 -2.10
C ILE A 72 35.40 1.66 -2.57
N ARG A 73 35.20 1.28 -3.84
CA ARG A 73 35.78 0.03 -4.38
C ARG A 73 37.30 -0.03 -4.37
N LYS A 74 37.97 1.09 -4.64
CA LYS A 74 39.43 1.15 -4.71
C LYS A 74 40.09 1.43 -3.36
N ASN A 75 39.36 2.00 -2.39
CA ASN A 75 39.98 2.52 -1.15
C ASN A 75 39.43 1.89 0.12
N PHE A 76 38.17 1.48 0.17
CA PHE A 76 37.60 0.81 1.35
C PHE A 76 37.83 -0.70 1.27
N TRP A 77 37.30 -1.36 0.23
CA TRP A 77 37.34 -2.83 0.13
C TRP A 77 38.74 -3.45 0.22
N PRO A 78 39.80 -2.90 -0.42
CA PRO A 78 41.15 -3.47 -0.32
C PRO A 78 41.77 -3.37 1.08
N ARG A 79 41.20 -2.56 1.98
CA ARG A 79 41.68 -2.38 3.36
C ARG A 79 41.00 -3.33 4.35
N ILE A 80 39.95 -4.03 3.93
CA ILE A 80 39.23 -4.99 4.75
C ILE A 80 39.86 -6.36 4.54
N GLN A 81 40.52 -6.89 5.57
CA GLN A 81 41.14 -8.21 5.52
C GLN A 81 40.13 -9.32 5.84
N THR A 82 39.33 -9.13 6.90
CA THR A 82 38.29 -10.05 7.35
C THR A 82 37.14 -9.28 7.99
N PHE A 83 35.94 -9.85 7.97
CA PHE A 83 34.79 -9.35 8.72
C PHE A 83 33.93 -10.53 9.17
N THR A 84 33.31 -10.41 10.33
CA THR A 84 32.56 -11.48 11.02
C THR A 84 31.06 -11.43 10.77
N GLY A 85 30.56 -10.31 10.23
CA GLY A 85 29.15 -10.13 9.87
C GLY A 85 28.83 -8.69 9.47
N LEU A 86 27.54 -8.42 9.19
CA LEU A 86 27.09 -7.11 8.72
C LEU A 86 27.34 -5.99 9.75
N ASN A 87 27.19 -6.28 11.04
CA ASN A 87 27.40 -5.29 12.08
C ASN A 87 28.87 -4.86 12.17
N ASP A 88 29.78 -5.82 12.14
CA ASP A 88 31.23 -5.60 12.10
C ASP A 88 31.60 -4.78 10.85
N LEU A 89 31.11 -5.18 9.68
CA LEU A 89 31.33 -4.42 8.44
C LEU A 89 30.82 -2.98 8.53
N ASN A 90 29.64 -2.75 9.11
CA ASN A 90 29.10 -1.40 9.32
C ASN A 90 29.99 -0.57 10.26
N GLN A 91 30.58 -1.18 11.29
CA GLN A 91 31.53 -0.49 12.18
C GLN A 91 32.82 -0.15 11.43
N GLN A 92 33.38 -1.08 10.66
CA GLN A 92 34.57 -0.86 9.86
C GLN A 92 34.36 0.25 8.81
N VAL A 93 33.20 0.29 8.14
CA VAL A 93 32.82 1.38 7.22
C VAL A 93 32.78 2.72 7.94
N ARG A 94 32.10 2.80 9.10
CA ARG A 94 32.01 4.05 9.88
C ARG A 94 33.39 4.54 10.31
N HIS A 95 34.22 3.64 10.83
CA HIS A 95 35.58 3.97 11.22
C HIS A 95 36.40 4.51 10.04
N TRP A 96 36.30 3.88 8.87
CA TRP A 96 36.99 4.35 7.67
C TRP A 96 36.44 5.70 7.16
N LEU A 97 35.14 5.94 7.27
CA LEU A 97 34.55 7.24 6.92
C LEU A 97 35.11 8.35 7.81
N ASP A 98 35.17 8.13 9.12
CA ASP A 98 35.63 9.12 10.10
C ASP A 98 37.14 9.37 10.03
N THR A 99 37.94 8.33 9.75
CA THR A 99 39.42 8.43 9.80
C THR A 99 40.09 8.66 8.45
N VAL A 100 39.42 8.35 7.33
CA VAL A 100 40.03 8.42 6.00
C VAL A 100 39.16 9.21 5.03
N ALA A 101 37.91 8.80 4.81
CA ALA A 101 37.14 9.30 3.68
C ALA A 101 36.67 10.76 3.86
N ASN A 102 36.22 11.12 5.06
CA ASN A 102 35.65 12.44 5.35
C ASN A 102 36.70 13.48 5.75
N VAL A 103 37.87 13.03 6.22
CA VAL A 103 38.98 13.89 6.67
C VAL A 103 40.05 14.15 5.61
N ARG A 104 40.02 13.43 4.48
CA ARG A 104 40.96 13.66 3.38
C ARG A 104 40.77 15.02 2.73
N ILE A 105 41.83 15.57 2.15
CA ILE A 105 41.72 16.70 1.22
C ILE A 105 41.17 16.17 -0.12
N HIS A 106 40.01 16.64 -0.53
CA HIS A 106 39.37 16.17 -1.77
C HIS A 106 40.01 16.83 -3.00
N GLY A 107 40.52 16.02 -3.94
CA GLY A 107 41.29 16.53 -5.09
C GLY A 107 40.59 17.53 -6.01
N THR A 108 39.25 17.55 -6.05
CA THR A 108 38.50 18.53 -6.86
C THR A 108 38.13 19.81 -6.10
N THR A 109 37.88 19.72 -4.79
CA THR A 109 37.40 20.87 -4.00
C THR A 109 38.51 21.47 -3.14
N HIS A 110 39.67 20.80 -3.05
CA HIS A 110 40.83 21.15 -2.22
C HIS A 110 40.49 21.40 -0.74
N GLU A 111 39.34 20.90 -0.29
CA GLU A 111 38.85 21.03 1.06
C GLU A 111 38.57 19.65 1.64
N MET A 112 38.58 19.58 2.97
CA MET A 112 38.13 18.42 3.72
C MET A 112 36.59 18.29 3.60
N PRO A 113 36.05 17.15 3.12
CA PRO A 113 34.61 16.93 3.00
C PRO A 113 33.84 17.26 4.28
N LEU A 114 34.38 16.89 5.44
CA LEU A 114 33.77 17.20 6.74
C LEU A 114 33.59 18.71 6.97
N MET A 115 34.62 19.52 6.68
CA MET A 115 34.54 20.99 6.82
C MET A 115 33.61 21.60 5.78
N ARG A 116 33.64 21.08 4.56
CA ARG A 116 32.80 21.58 3.47
C ARG A 116 31.32 21.32 3.76
N LEU A 117 30.99 20.16 4.31
CA LEU A 117 29.64 19.80 4.71
C LEU A 117 29.07 20.75 5.78
N GLN A 118 29.89 21.19 6.74
CA GLN A 118 29.46 22.15 7.76
C GLN A 118 29.12 23.53 7.19
N LYS A 119 29.66 23.88 6.02
CA LYS A 119 29.33 25.13 5.31
C LYS A 119 28.03 25.01 4.50
N GLU A 120 27.50 23.80 4.30
CA GLU A 120 26.26 23.62 3.56
C GLU A 120 25.06 24.09 4.39
N THR A 121 24.25 24.95 3.79
CA THR A 121 23.02 25.47 4.38
C THR A 121 21.84 24.67 3.84
N LEU A 122 21.31 23.76 4.64
CA LEU A 122 20.11 22.99 4.32
C LEU A 122 18.88 23.63 4.97
N LYS A 123 17.72 23.46 4.34
CA LYS A 123 16.44 23.89 4.90
C LYS A 123 16.04 22.99 6.05
N THR A 124 15.38 23.54 7.07
CA THR A 124 14.82 22.72 8.15
C THR A 124 13.71 21.80 7.63
N PRO A 125 13.68 20.52 8.03
CA PRO A 125 12.60 19.60 7.68
C PRO A 125 11.24 20.14 8.10
N ASN A 126 10.21 19.86 7.31
CA ASN A 126 8.84 20.10 7.74
C ASN A 126 8.57 19.30 9.03
N PRO A 127 8.19 19.94 10.15
CA PRO A 127 7.96 19.26 11.42
C PRO A 127 6.74 18.35 11.39
N THR A 128 5.80 18.58 10.45
CA THR A 128 4.65 17.71 10.28
C THR A 128 5.05 16.41 9.59
N PRO A 129 4.72 15.24 10.17
CA PRO A 129 4.94 13.96 9.50
C PRO A 129 4.22 13.91 8.16
N TYR A 130 4.84 13.29 7.15
CA TYR A 130 4.14 13.00 5.91
C TYR A 130 3.17 11.84 6.15
N GLU A 131 1.90 12.14 6.36
CA GLU A 131 0.86 11.13 6.47
C GLU A 131 0.53 10.57 5.08
N TYR A 132 0.97 9.33 4.83
CA TYR A 132 0.54 8.59 3.65
C TYR A 132 -0.92 8.21 3.82
N VAL A 133 -1.78 8.96 3.14
CA VAL A 133 -3.19 8.62 3.03
C VAL A 133 -3.44 7.91 1.71
N GLU A 134 -3.74 6.62 1.79
CA GLU A 134 -3.99 5.82 0.61
C GLU A 134 -5.39 6.13 0.08
N ARG A 135 -5.46 6.59 -1.17
CA ARG A 135 -6.72 6.80 -1.88
C ARG A 135 -6.96 5.66 -2.84
N HIS A 136 -8.11 5.02 -2.71
CA HIS A 136 -8.56 3.93 -3.56
C HIS A 136 -9.81 4.34 -4.31
N ILE A 137 -9.80 4.24 -5.64
CA ILE A 137 -10.99 4.50 -6.45
C ILE A 137 -11.88 3.26 -6.43
N ARG A 138 -13.15 3.41 -6.06
CA ARG A 138 -14.14 2.34 -6.01
C ARG A 138 -15.46 2.80 -6.60
N LYS A 139 -16.13 1.90 -7.32
CA LYS A 139 -17.48 2.14 -7.84
C LYS A 139 -18.52 1.90 -6.75
N VAL A 140 -19.51 2.78 -6.65
CA VAL A 140 -20.66 2.61 -5.76
C VAL A 140 -21.62 1.58 -6.37
N SER A 141 -22.00 0.56 -5.60
CA SER A 141 -22.97 -0.46 -6.03
C SER A 141 -24.40 0.09 -6.06
N ASN A 142 -25.31 -0.65 -6.69
CA ASN A 142 -26.74 -0.29 -6.74
C ASN A 142 -27.40 -0.20 -5.35
N ASP A 143 -26.84 -0.91 -4.36
CA ASP A 143 -27.29 -0.86 -2.96
C ASP A 143 -26.75 0.35 -2.19
N SER A 144 -26.11 1.30 -2.89
CA SER A 144 -25.43 2.45 -2.29
C SER A 144 -24.30 2.08 -1.33
N LEU A 145 -23.56 1.01 -1.65
CA LEU A 145 -22.45 0.49 -0.86
C LEU A 145 -21.13 0.57 -1.64
N VAL A 146 -20.04 0.79 -0.91
CA VAL A 146 -18.67 0.77 -1.42
C VAL A 146 -17.88 -0.31 -0.69
N SER A 147 -17.24 -1.20 -1.45
CA SER A 147 -16.40 -2.26 -0.88
C SER A 147 -14.97 -1.76 -0.65
N TYR A 148 -14.49 -1.90 0.59
CA TYR A 148 -13.13 -1.57 1.00
C TYR A 148 -12.59 -2.59 2.01
N GLN A 149 -11.44 -3.19 1.72
CA GLN A 149 -10.77 -4.22 2.54
C GLN A 149 -11.65 -5.40 2.98
N GLY A 150 -12.64 -5.79 2.15
CA GLY A 150 -13.56 -6.89 2.45
C GLY A 150 -14.79 -6.49 3.29
N ASN A 151 -14.93 -5.21 3.63
CA ASN A 151 -16.11 -4.64 4.29
C ASN A 151 -16.86 -3.70 3.34
N ARG A 152 -18.16 -3.50 3.56
CA ARG A 152 -19.00 -2.62 2.76
C ARG A 152 -19.41 -1.40 3.59
N TYR A 153 -19.30 -0.22 3.00
CA TYR A 153 -19.63 1.05 3.65
C TYR A 153 -20.69 1.77 2.83
N SER A 154 -21.74 2.26 3.49
CA SER A 154 -22.79 3.02 2.81
C SER A 154 -22.31 4.40 2.38
N VAL A 155 -22.76 4.86 1.23
CA VAL A 155 -22.61 6.25 0.76
C VAL A 155 -24.00 6.78 0.38
N PRO A 156 -24.20 8.11 0.27
CA PRO A 156 -25.50 8.63 -0.15
C PRO A 156 -25.96 8.07 -1.50
N PHE A 157 -27.24 7.69 -1.61
CA PHE A 157 -27.82 7.03 -2.79
C PHE A 157 -27.68 7.81 -4.10
N GLN A 158 -27.46 9.12 -4.02
CA GLN A 158 -27.23 9.99 -5.18
C GLN A 158 -25.97 9.60 -5.97
N TYR A 159 -25.01 8.93 -5.32
CA TYR A 159 -23.75 8.55 -5.93
C TYR A 159 -23.73 7.11 -6.47
N ILE A 160 -24.88 6.43 -6.54
CA ILE A 160 -24.96 5.08 -7.14
C ILE A 160 -24.37 5.10 -8.56
N GLY A 161 -23.52 4.11 -8.86
CA GLY A 161 -22.85 3.99 -10.16
C GLY A 161 -21.63 4.89 -10.36
N HIS A 162 -21.41 5.90 -9.52
CA HIS A 162 -20.27 6.81 -9.62
C HIS A 162 -18.98 6.19 -9.06
N LEU A 163 -17.83 6.75 -9.46
CA LEU A 163 -16.52 6.40 -8.91
C LEU A 163 -16.22 7.34 -7.74
N VAL A 164 -15.99 6.77 -6.57
CA VAL A 164 -15.67 7.51 -5.35
C VAL A 164 -14.26 7.16 -4.87
N GLN A 165 -13.59 8.12 -4.26
CA GLN A 165 -12.27 7.94 -3.66
C GLN A 165 -12.43 7.58 -2.19
N VAL A 166 -11.95 6.40 -1.80
CA VAL A 166 -11.87 5.96 -0.41
C VAL A 166 -10.51 6.34 0.14
N GLN A 167 -10.50 7.19 1.16
CA GLN A 167 -9.32 7.69 1.84
C GLN A 167 -9.22 7.04 3.23
N ASP A 168 -8.13 6.31 3.50
CA ASP A 168 -7.86 5.67 4.79
C ASP A 168 -6.80 6.46 5.57
N ASP A 169 -7.26 7.22 6.55
CA ASP A 169 -6.42 8.13 7.35
C ASP A 169 -5.58 7.41 8.41
N LYS A 170 -5.61 6.08 8.46
CA LYS A 170 -4.86 5.22 9.41
C LYS A 170 -5.12 5.50 10.90
N ASN A 171 -5.99 6.45 11.22
CA ASN A 171 -6.50 6.76 12.56
C ASN A 171 -7.79 5.99 12.89
N GLY A 172 -8.19 5.04 12.04
CA GLY A 172 -9.44 4.28 12.19
C GLY A 172 -10.65 4.94 11.53
N VAL A 173 -10.48 6.01 10.75
CA VAL A 173 -11.55 6.66 10.00
C VAL A 173 -11.35 6.48 8.50
N LEU A 174 -12.45 6.19 7.78
CA LEU A 174 -12.53 6.16 6.33
C LEU A 174 -13.35 7.35 5.84
N ARG A 175 -12.79 8.09 4.89
CA ARG A 175 -13.47 9.22 4.23
C ARG A 175 -13.70 8.90 2.77
N PHE A 176 -14.92 9.14 2.31
CA PHE A 176 -15.33 8.90 0.94
C PHE A 176 -15.51 10.25 0.25
N TYR A 177 -14.89 10.42 -0.91
CA TYR A 177 -14.94 11.65 -1.70
C TYR A 177 -15.49 11.41 -3.10
N HIS A 178 -16.28 12.36 -3.59
CA HIS A 178 -16.68 12.48 -5.00
C HIS A 178 -16.29 13.87 -5.48
N ASP A 179 -15.50 13.98 -6.56
CA ASP A 179 -14.99 15.26 -7.09
C ASP A 179 -14.50 16.23 -6.00
N TYR A 180 -13.64 15.74 -5.11
CA TYR A 180 -13.06 16.48 -3.97
C TYR A 180 -14.03 16.86 -2.83
N SER A 181 -15.32 16.56 -2.96
CA SER A 181 -16.31 16.79 -1.91
C SER A 181 -16.43 15.57 -1.00
N LEU A 182 -16.38 15.78 0.32
CA LEU A 182 -16.59 14.70 1.31
C LEU A 182 -18.06 14.29 1.29
N ILE A 183 -18.33 13.04 0.93
CA ILE A 183 -19.69 12.51 0.79
C ILE A 183 -20.11 11.60 1.96
N ALA A 184 -19.15 10.92 2.60
CA ALA A 184 -19.40 10.07 3.76
C ALA A 184 -18.15 9.91 4.62
N GLU A 185 -18.36 9.74 5.92
CA GLU A 185 -17.33 9.37 6.88
C GLU A 185 -17.80 8.13 7.66
N HIS A 186 -16.90 7.16 7.83
CA HIS A 186 -17.17 5.92 8.56
C HIS A 186 -16.01 5.55 9.47
N VAL A 187 -16.31 4.89 10.59
CA VAL A 187 -15.30 4.20 11.38
C VAL A 187 -14.87 2.93 10.64
N LYS A 188 -13.56 2.74 10.49
CA LYS A 188 -12.97 1.58 9.84
C LYS A 188 -13.25 0.33 10.66
N ILE A 189 -13.91 -0.65 10.05
CA ILE A 189 -14.08 -1.97 10.64
C ILE A 189 -12.79 -2.76 10.39
N SER A 190 -11.95 -2.92 11.41
CA SER A 190 -10.67 -3.63 11.34
C SER A 190 -10.71 -5.05 11.89
N VAL A 191 -11.66 -5.36 12.79
CA VAL A 191 -11.69 -6.61 13.55
C VAL A 191 -12.29 -7.78 12.75
N ALA A 192 -13.30 -7.51 11.92
CA ALA A 192 -14.03 -8.53 11.16
C ALA A 192 -14.13 -8.15 9.68
N LYS A 193 -14.11 -9.17 8.82
CA LYS A 193 -14.39 -9.04 7.38
C LYS A 193 -15.86 -9.33 7.10
N TYR A 194 -16.33 -8.91 5.92
CA TYR A 194 -17.70 -9.11 5.43
C TYR A 194 -18.78 -8.38 6.23
N GLN A 195 -18.41 -7.32 6.93
CA GLN A 195 -19.35 -6.47 7.66
C GLN A 195 -19.86 -5.33 6.79
N VAL A 196 -21.04 -4.80 7.14
CA VAL A 196 -21.68 -3.68 6.46
C VAL A 196 -21.89 -2.53 7.43
N ALA A 197 -21.24 -1.39 7.17
CA ALA A 197 -21.43 -0.14 7.91
C ALA A 197 -22.51 0.73 7.24
N LEU A 198 -23.69 0.77 7.85
CA LEU A 198 -24.84 1.52 7.36
C LEU A 198 -25.02 2.82 8.14
N ASN A 199 -25.14 3.94 7.40
CA ASN A 199 -25.61 5.20 7.93
C ASN A 199 -27.01 5.48 7.35
N LYS A 200 -28.01 5.58 8.23
CA LYS A 200 -29.42 5.74 7.82
C LYS A 200 -29.65 6.99 6.96
N LYS A 201 -28.89 8.06 7.21
CA LYS A 201 -28.96 9.31 6.45
C LYS A 201 -28.66 9.14 4.97
N HIS A 202 -27.87 8.13 4.60
CA HIS A 202 -27.50 7.88 3.21
C HIS A 202 -28.66 7.36 2.36
N PHE A 203 -29.75 6.90 2.98
CA PHE A 203 -30.94 6.36 2.34
C PHE A 203 -32.18 7.25 2.53
N GLU A 204 -32.04 8.39 3.22
CA GLU A 204 -33.13 9.36 3.41
C GLU A 204 -33.47 10.01 2.06
N GLY A 205 -34.71 9.83 1.60
CA GLY A 205 -35.18 10.35 0.30
C GLY A 205 -35.32 9.30 -0.80
N ILE A 206 -34.89 8.05 -0.56
CA ILE A 206 -35.32 6.93 -1.40
C ILE A 206 -36.83 6.80 -1.20
N ARG A 207 -37.60 7.03 -2.29
CA ARG A 207 -39.04 6.75 -2.29
C ARG A 207 -39.21 5.30 -1.90
N LYS A 208 -39.67 5.04 -0.66
CA LYS A 208 -40.16 3.71 -0.32
C LYS A 208 -41.29 3.46 -1.30
N THR A 209 -41.10 2.52 -2.22
CA THR A 209 -42.23 1.91 -2.90
C THR A 209 -43.17 1.52 -1.76
N ASN A 210 -44.37 2.10 -1.73
CA ASN A 210 -45.42 1.69 -0.79
C ASN A 210 -45.34 0.17 -0.73
N GLY A 211 -45.08 -0.38 0.45
CA GLY A 211 -44.87 -1.82 0.59
C GLY A 211 -46.08 -2.51 -0.01
N GLN A 212 -45.94 -3.00 -1.24
CA GLN A 212 -46.92 -3.92 -1.76
C GLN A 212 -46.79 -5.10 -0.82
N MET A 213 -47.84 -5.28 -0.02
CA MET A 213 -48.04 -6.46 0.79
C MET A 213 -47.67 -7.62 -0.10
N VAL A 214 -46.57 -8.32 0.20
CA VAL A 214 -46.23 -9.55 -0.52
C VAL A 214 -47.47 -10.41 -0.36
N PRO A 215 -48.17 -10.79 -1.45
CA PRO A 215 -49.35 -11.60 -1.32
C PRO A 215 -48.93 -12.85 -0.57
N GLN A 216 -49.58 -13.12 0.56
CA GLN A 216 -49.33 -14.36 1.28
C GLN A 216 -49.55 -15.50 0.28
N PRO A 217 -48.59 -16.42 0.12
CA PRO A 217 -48.74 -17.52 -0.82
C PRO A 217 -50.03 -18.27 -0.47
N ILE A 218 -50.91 -18.44 -1.46
CA ILE A 218 -52.18 -19.14 -1.27
C ILE A 218 -51.84 -20.55 -0.74
N PRO A 219 -52.37 -20.99 0.40
CA PRO A 219 -52.11 -22.33 0.91
C PRO A 219 -52.55 -23.34 -0.13
N ARG A 220 -51.59 -24.15 -0.60
CA ARG A 220 -51.84 -25.23 -1.55
C ARG A 220 -52.35 -26.44 -0.78
N LEU A 221 -53.52 -26.95 -1.14
CA LEU A 221 -54.00 -28.22 -0.62
C LEU A 221 -53.02 -29.31 -1.07
N VAL A 222 -52.17 -29.77 -0.17
CA VAL A 222 -51.36 -30.97 -0.37
C VAL A 222 -52.25 -32.13 0.01
N SER A 223 -52.68 -32.94 -0.95
CA SER A 223 -53.28 -34.23 -0.64
C SER A 223 -52.18 -35.08 -0.01
N ASN A 224 -52.15 -35.12 1.32
CA ASN A 224 -51.35 -36.11 2.04
C ASN A 224 -51.94 -37.49 1.73
N SER A 225 -51.42 -38.14 0.70
CA SER A 225 -51.25 -39.58 0.72
C SER A 225 -49.75 -39.83 0.72
N THR A 226 -49.13 -39.73 1.89
CA THR A 226 -47.88 -40.46 2.12
C THR A 226 -48.18 -41.90 1.69
N PRO A 227 -47.46 -42.48 0.71
CA PRO A 227 -47.75 -43.85 0.33
C PRO A 227 -47.55 -44.73 1.56
N GLU A 228 -48.52 -45.58 1.88
CA GLU A 228 -48.35 -46.60 2.90
C GLU A 228 -47.21 -47.51 2.45
N VAL A 229 -46.03 -47.30 3.03
CA VAL A 229 -44.88 -48.17 2.81
C VAL A 229 -45.17 -49.45 3.58
N ILE A 230 -45.49 -50.52 2.86
CA ILE A 230 -45.64 -51.86 3.42
C ILE A 230 -44.27 -52.28 3.98
N GLN A 231 -44.09 -52.20 5.30
CA GLN A 231 -42.94 -52.80 5.97
C GLN A 231 -43.12 -54.32 5.97
N ARG A 232 -42.37 -55.02 5.11
CA ARG A 232 -42.24 -56.48 5.18
C ARG A 232 -41.17 -56.85 6.21
N SER A 233 -41.37 -57.96 6.92
CA SER A 233 -40.36 -58.48 7.85
C SER A 233 -39.08 -58.85 7.10
N LEU A 234 -37.92 -58.59 7.73
CA LEU A 234 -36.60 -58.87 7.16
C LEU A 234 -36.39 -60.36 6.83
N SER A 235 -37.16 -61.26 7.46
CA SER A 235 -37.17 -62.72 7.19
C SER A 235 -37.48 -63.10 5.74
N VAL A 236 -38.07 -62.19 4.94
CA VAL A 236 -38.30 -62.42 3.51
C VAL A 236 -36.99 -62.44 2.72
N TYR A 237 -35.97 -61.71 3.17
CA TYR A 237 -34.66 -61.70 2.52
C TYR A 237 -33.81 -62.90 2.93
N ASP A 238 -33.95 -63.38 4.17
CA ASP A 238 -33.23 -64.56 4.65
C ASP A 238 -33.57 -65.82 3.84
N ALA A 239 -34.83 -65.94 3.37
CA ALA A 239 -35.27 -67.04 2.51
C ALA A 239 -34.77 -66.95 1.04
N LEU A 240 -34.19 -65.82 0.63
CA LEU A 240 -33.61 -65.62 -0.70
C LEU A 240 -32.09 -65.81 -0.71
N THR A 241 -31.47 -65.96 0.46
CA THR A 241 -30.01 -66.10 0.66
C THR A 241 -29.56 -67.52 0.98
N ASP A 242 -30.35 -68.55 0.66
CA ASP A 242 -29.85 -69.93 0.62
C ASP A 242 -28.90 -70.10 -0.59
N GLU A 243 -27.73 -69.45 -0.51
CA GLU A 243 -26.57 -69.76 -1.33
C GLU A 243 -25.92 -71.03 -0.75
N GLU A 244 -26.02 -72.11 -1.51
CA GLU A 244 -25.34 -73.38 -1.26
C GLU A 244 -23.84 -73.13 -0.96
N GLU A 245 -23.38 -73.54 0.23
CA GLU A 245 -21.95 -73.62 0.56
C GLU A 245 -21.26 -74.61 -0.39
N VAL A 246 -20.68 -74.09 -1.48
CA VAL A 246 -19.74 -74.85 -2.32
C VAL A 246 -18.44 -75.02 -1.55
N LYS A 247 -18.26 -76.19 -0.93
CA LYS A 247 -16.98 -76.66 -0.40
C LYS A 247 -15.96 -76.79 -1.53
N LEU A 248 -14.93 -75.94 -1.51
CA LEU A 248 -13.72 -76.11 -2.31
C LEU A 248 -12.72 -76.99 -1.55
N GLN A 249 -12.28 -78.06 -2.23
CA GLN A 249 -11.16 -78.93 -1.86
C GLN A 249 -9.81 -78.22 -2.00
#